data_AF-A0A9D6J0V7-F1
#
_entry.id   AF-A0A9D6J0V7-F1
#
_cell.length_a   1.000
_cell.length_b   1.000
_cell.length_c   1.000
_cell.angle_alpha   90.00
_cell.angle_beta   90.00
_cell.angle_gamma   90.00
#
_symmetry.space_group_name_H-M   'P 1'
#
loop_
_entity.id
_entity.type
_entity.pdbx_description
1 polymer ?
#
loop_
_entity_poly.entity_id
_entity_poly.type
_entity_poly.pdbx_seq_one_letter_code
_entity_poly.pdbx_strand_id
1 'polypeptide(L)' 'MKNRVVTVFGGSGFLGRHLVQRLAAAGAAVRVAVRDVEAANFL' A
#
# COMPACT_ATOMS: atom_id res chain seq x y z
N MET A 1 -1.59 -3.00 13.87
CA MET A 1 -0.19 -2.67 13.51
C MET A 1 0.15 -1.20 13.80
N LYS A 2 -0.42 -0.62 14.86
CA LYS A 2 -0.39 0.83 15.12
C LYS A 2 1.05 1.36 15.21
N ASN A 3 1.30 2.49 14.58
CA ASN A 3 2.61 3.19 14.52
C ASN A 3 3.74 2.45 13.80
N ARG A 4 3.45 1.44 12.97
CA ARG A 4 4.45 0.84 12.08
C ARG A 4 4.39 1.46 10.69
N VAL A 5 5.57 1.77 10.15
CA VAL A 5 5.72 2.20 8.75
C VAL A 5 6.08 0.98 7.92
N VAL A 6 5.27 0.69 6.90
CA VAL A 6 5.42 -0.51 6.04
C VAL A 6 5.55 -0.07 4.59
N THR A 7 6.62 -0.51 3.92
CA THR A 7 6.82 -0.23 2.50
C THR A 7 6.40 -1.44 1.67
N VAL A 8 5.53 -1.23 0.68
CA VAL A 8 5.03 -2.26 -0.24
C VAL A 8 5.47 -1.92 -1.65
N PHE A 9 6.28 -2.79 -2.25
CA PHE A 9 6.65 -2.70 -3.66
C PHE A 9 5.57 -3.36 -4.53
N GLY A 10 5.15 -2.70 -5.60
CA GLY A 10 4.08 -3.21 -6.49
C GLY A 10 2.68 -3.15 -5.87
N GLY A 11 2.45 -2.23 -4.93
CA GLY A 11 1.18 -2.12 -4.19
C GLY A 11 -0.06 -1.76 -5.02
N SER A 12 0.07 -1.35 -6.27
CA SER A 12 -1.06 -1.04 -7.17
C SER A 12 -1.61 -2.25 -7.93
N GLY A 13 -0.89 -3.38 -7.92
CA GLY A 13 -1.31 -4.60 -8.61
C GLY A 13 -2.43 -5.38 -7.90
N PHE A 14 -2.76 -6.55 -8.44
CA PHE A 14 -3.84 -7.41 -7.94
C PHE A 14 -3.78 -7.68 -6.44
N LEU A 15 -2.71 -8.30 -5.95
CA LEU A 15 -2.58 -8.61 -4.52
C LEU A 15 -2.16 -7.37 -3.71
N GLY A 16 -1.30 -6.54 -4.31
CA GLY A 16 -0.75 -5.34 -3.68
C GLY A 16 -1.84 -4.43 -3.12
N ARG A 17 -2.89 -4.14 -3.91
CA ARG A 17 -3.94 -3.20 -3.50
C ARG A 17 -4.71 -3.71 -2.27
N HIS A 18 -5.01 -5.01 -2.25
CA HIS A 18 -5.74 -5.63 -1.14
C HIS A 18 -4.88 -5.70 0.12
N LEU A 19 -3.57 -5.93 -0.04
CA LEU A 19 -2.63 -5.89 1.06
C LEU A 19 -2.50 -4.48 1.66
N VAL A 20 -2.32 -3.46 0.81
CA VAL A 20 -2.24 -2.05 1.24
C VAL A 20 -3.49 -1.65 2.02
N GLN A 21 -4.68 -1.96 1.51
CA GLN A 21 -5.96 -1.70 2.19
C GLN A 21 -6.03 -2.35 3.58
N ARG A 22 -5.64 -3.62 3.70
CA ARG A 22 -5.66 -4.33 4.98
C ARG A 22 -4.62 -3.78 5.97
N LEU A 23 -3.43 -3.42 5.49
CA LEU A 23 -2.38 -2.82 6.31
C LEU A 23 -2.80 -1.44 6.84
N ALA A 24 -3.38 -0.60 5.98
CA ALA A 24 -3.92 0.70 6.34
C ALA A 24 -5.06 0.57 7.36
N ALA A 25 -6.02 -0.34 7.12
CA ALA A 25 -7.11 -0.63 8.05
C ALA A 25 -6.62 -1.13 9.42
N ALA A 26 -5.47 -1.82 9.46
CA ALA A 26 -4.82 -2.25 10.69
C ALA A 26 -4.03 -1.12 11.40
N GLY A 27 -4.07 0.12 10.90
CA GLY A 27 -3.44 1.30 11.47
C GLY A 27 -1.94 1.43 11.18
N ALA A 28 -1.45 0.80 10.12
CA ALA A 28 -0.08 1.02 9.64
C ALA A 28 -0.02 2.23 8.71
N ALA A 29 1.10 2.96 8.74
CA ALA A 29 1.42 3.94 7.71
C ALA A 29 2.06 3.20 6.53
N VAL A 30 1.38 3.14 5.39
CA VAL A 30 1.82 2.35 4.24
C VAL A 30 2.47 3.26 3.19
N ARG A 31 3.69 2.92 2.77
CA ARG A 31 4.39 3.55 1.65
C ARG A 31 4.33 2.59 0.46
N VAL A 32 3.80 3.04 -0.66
CA VAL A 32 3.67 2.20 -1.85
C VAL A 32 4.70 2.63 -2.89
N ALA A 33 5.60 1.73 -3.24
CA ALA A 33 6.60 1.93 -4.29
C ALA A 33 6.15 1.20 -5.56
N VAL A 34 5.83 1.95 -6.60
CA VAL A 34 5.34 1.45 -7.89
C VAL A 34 6.10 2.14 -9.02
N ARG A 35 6.11 1.51 -10.20
CA ARG A 35 6.74 2.07 -11.41
C ARG A 35 5.93 3.22 -12.01
N ASP A 36 4.60 3.08 -11.97
CA ASP A 36 3.64 4.06 -12.47
C ASP A 36 2.79 4.53 -11.27
N VAL A 37 3.01 5.78 -10.85
CA VAL A 37 2.34 6.38 -9.69
C VAL A 37 0.94 6.85 -10.05
N GLU A 38 0.72 7.31 -11.29
CA GLU A 38 -0.60 7.78 -11.73
C GLU A 38 -1.61 6.64 -11.73
N ALA A 39 -1.19 5.47 -12.23
CA ALA A 39 -2.00 4.25 -12.17
C ALA A 39 -2.29 3.77 -10.73
N ALA A 40 -1.59 4.28 -9.71
CA ALA A 40 -1.74 3.89 -8.32
C ALA A 40 -2.52 4.89 -7.45
N ASN A 41 -2.98 6.02 -8.00
CA ASN A 41 -3.68 7.07 -7.25
C ASN A 41 -5.04 6.66 -6.66
N PHE A 42 -5.55 5.48 -7.01
CA PHE A 42 -6.80 4.94 -6.47
C PHE A 42 -6.64 4.21 -5.12
N LEU A 43 -5.41 4.03 -4.64
CA LEU A 43 -5.07 3.27 -3.43
C LEU A 43 -5.35 4.02 -2.12
#